data_AF-A0A958T7N8-F1
#
_entry.id   AF-A0A958T7N8-F1
#
_cell.length_a   1.000
_cell.length_b   1.000
_cell.length_c   1.000
_cell.angle_alpha   90.00
_cell.angle_beta   90.00
_cell.angle_gamma   90.00
#
_symmetry.space_group_name_H-M   'P 1'
#
loop_
_entity.id
_entity.type
_entity.pdbx_description
1 polymer ?
#
loop_
_entity_poly.entity_id
_entity_poly.type
_entity_poly.pdbx_seq_one_letter_code
_entity_poly.pdbx_strand_id
1 'polypeptide(L)' 'PYENTPVIIKGCSNKPIPDSAYTLLISKLQPLAKSVMYGEACSTVPLYKKK' A
#
# COMPACT_ATOMS: atom_id res chain seq x y z
N PRO A 1 8.49 11.41 9.78
CA PRO A 1 8.75 10.04 10.30
C PRO A 1 8.42 8.89 9.33
N TYR A 2 7.57 9.10 8.30
CA TYR A 2 7.15 8.04 7.35
C TYR A 2 7.59 8.30 5.89
N GLU A 3 8.47 9.28 5.69
CA GLU A 3 9.00 9.62 4.37
C GLU A 3 10.08 8.62 3.95
N ASN A 4 9.99 8.16 2.70
CA ASN A 4 10.88 7.16 2.10
C ASN A 4 10.97 5.84 2.88
N THR A 5 9.91 5.45 3.59
CA THR A 5 9.81 4.13 4.22
C THR A 5 9.04 3.14 3.34
N PRO A 6 9.32 1.83 3.43
CA PRO A 6 8.44 0.80 2.89
C PRO A 6 7.09 0.80 3.59
N VAL A 7 6.00 0.64 2.85
CA VAL A 7 4.62 0.62 3.37
C VAL A 7 3.91 -0.64 2.87
N ILE A 8 3.18 -1.30 3.78
CA ILE A 8 2.32 -2.44 3.47
C ILE A 8 0.86 -2.03 3.69
N ILE A 9 0.03 -2.20 2.67
CA ILE A 9 -1.42 -2.04 2.73
C ILE A 9 -2.03 -3.41 3.07
N LYS A 10 -2.60 -3.54 4.27
CA LYS A 10 -3.34 -4.75 4.68
C LYS A 10 -4.75 -4.72 4.10
N GLY A 11 -5.12 -5.79 3.40
CA GLY A 11 -6.43 -5.93 2.73
C GLY A 11 -7.50 -6.71 3.50
N CYS A 12 -7.17 -7.25 4.68
CA CYS A 12 -8.15 -7.98 5.49
C CYS A 12 -9.06 -7.00 6.24
N SER A 13 -10.24 -6.73 5.66
CA SER A 13 -11.30 -5.96 6.31
C SER A 13 -12.58 -6.79 6.34
N ASN A 14 -13.28 -6.77 7.47
CA ASN A 14 -14.61 -7.40 7.61
C ASN A 14 -15.68 -6.68 6.78
N LYS A 15 -15.36 -5.52 6.20
CA LYS A 15 -16.25 -4.74 5.35
C LYS A 15 -15.77 -4.80 3.90
N PRO A 16 -16.68 -4.88 2.93
CA PRO A 16 -16.30 -4.77 1.52
C PRO A 16 -15.67 -3.39 1.29
N ILE A 17 -14.38 -3.39 0.95
CA ILE A 17 -13.66 -2.19 0.54
C ILE A 17 -13.73 -2.13 -0.99
N PRO A 18 -14.23 -1.04 -1.59
CA PRO A 18 -14.24 -0.90 -3.04
C PRO A 18 -12.82 -0.80 -3.57
N ASP A 19 -12.56 -1.40 -4.73
CA ASP A 19 -11.23 -1.43 -5.36
C ASP A 19 -10.63 -0.03 -5.58
N SER A 20 -11.49 0.95 -5.88
CA SER A 20 -11.12 2.36 -6.05
C SER A 20 -10.48 2.98 -4.81
N ALA A 21 -10.81 2.51 -3.61
CA ALA A 21 -10.21 2.99 -2.37
C ALA A 21 -8.73 2.64 -2.30
N TYR A 22 -8.35 1.45 -2.76
CA TYR A 22 -6.94 1.04 -2.82
C TYR A 22 -6.16 1.88 -3.83
N THR A 23 -6.74 2.15 -5.02
CA THR A 23 -6.12 3.02 -6.02
C THR A 23 -5.87 4.43 -5.46
N LEU A 24 -6.86 5.01 -4.79
CA LEU A 24 -6.73 6.34 -4.18
C LEU A 24 -5.68 6.36 -3.06
N LEU A 25 -5.66 5.32 -2.22
CA LEU A 25 -4.68 5.19 -1.14
C LEU A 25 -3.26 5.10 -1.71
N ILE A 26 -3.04 4.26 -2.72
CA ILE A 26 -1.74 4.09 -3.38
C ILE A 26 -1.27 5.42 -3.99
N SER A 27 -2.17 6.15 -4.66
CA SER A 27 -1.85 7.47 -5.25
C SER A 27 -1.34 8.47 -4.20
N LYS A 28 -1.93 8.48 -3.00
CA LYS A 28 -1.48 9.33 -1.89
C LYS A 28 -0.17 8.87 -1.27
N LEU A 29 0.10 7.55 -1.29
CA LEU A 29 1.31 6.97 -0.71
C LEU A 29 2.53 7.06 -1.64
N GLN A 30 2.36 7.00 -2.96
CA GLN A 30 3.45 7.08 -3.95
C GLN A 30 4.45 8.24 -3.76
N PRO A 31 4.03 9.50 -3.48
CA PRO A 31 4.98 10.60 -3.28
C PRO A 31 5.78 10.47 -1.97
N LEU A 32 5.23 9.79 -0.96
CA LEU A 32 5.80 9.71 0.39
C LEU A 32 6.59 8.43 0.63
N ALA A 33 6.14 7.29 0.11
CA ALA A 33 6.70 5.97 0.39
C ALA A 33 7.84 5.60 -0.57
N LYS A 34 8.80 4.82 -0.07
CA LYS A 34 9.87 4.23 -0.91
C LYS A 34 9.36 3.05 -1.73
N SER A 35 8.47 2.26 -1.15
CA SER A 35 7.77 1.16 -1.82
C SER A 35 6.41 0.93 -1.17
N VAL A 36 5.45 0.47 -1.97
CA VAL A 36 4.12 0.08 -1.51
C VAL A 36 3.89 -1.37 -1.87
N MET A 37 3.47 -2.16 -0.88
CA MET A 37 3.11 -3.57 -1.04
C MET A 37 1.68 -3.79 -0.56
N TYR A 38 1.02 -4.83 -1.03
CA TYR A 38 -0.32 -5.21 -0.62
C TYR A 38 -0.35 -6.63 -0.09
N GLY A 39 -1.03 -6.86 1.02
CA GLY A 39 -1.18 -8.18 1.65
C GLY A 39 -0.78 -8.20 3.12
N GLU A 40 -0.47 -9.38 3.62
CA GLU A 40 -0.02 -9.60 5.00
C GLU A 40 1.51 -9.63 5.08
N ALA A 41 2.10 -9.34 6.24
CA ALA A 41 3.56 -9.22 6.38
C ALA A 41 4.34 -10.43 5.82
N CYS A 42 3.81 -11.64 5.94
CA CYS A 42 4.41 -12.88 5.43
C CYS A 42 4.02 -13.21 3.99
N SER A 43 3.02 -12.53 3.41
CA SER A 43 2.46 -12.78 2.08
C SER A 43 2.03 -11.46 1.44
N THR A 44 3.02 -10.70 0.98
CA THR A 44 2.81 -9.40 0.33
C THR A 44 3.23 -9.43 -1.14
N VAL A 45 2.49 -8.68 -1.97
CA VAL A 45 2.80 -8.44 -3.38
C VAL A 45 3.29 -7.00 -3.56
N PRO A 46 4.43 -6.77 -4.24
CA PRO A 46 4.90 -5.42 -4.51
C PRO A 46 4.00 -4.73 -5.55
N LEU A 47 3.52 -3.52 -5.22
CA LEU A 47 2.69 -2.72 -6.13
C LEU A 47 3.43 -1.51 -6.70
N TYR A 48 4.34 -0.93 -5.91
CA TYR A 48 5.10 0.25 -6.32
C TYR A 48 6.47 0.25 -5.65
N LYS A 49 7.48 0.71 -6.39
CA LYS A 49 8.83 0.98 -5.88
C LYS A 49 9.35 2.24 -6.57
N LYS A 50 9.76 3.22 -5.77
CA LYS A 50 10.41 4.43 -6.26
C LYS A 50 11.74 4.02 -6.90
N LYS A 51 12.00 4.47 -8.13
CA LYS A 51 13.27 4.25 -8.83
C LYS A 51 14.41 4.96 -8.13
#